data_AF-A0A7Y3GQ13-F1
#
_entry.id   AF-A0A7Y3GQ13-F1
#
_cell.length_a   1.000
_cell.length_b   1.000
_cell.length_c   1.000
_cell.angle_alpha   90.00
_cell.angle_beta   90.00
_cell.angle_gamma   90.00
#
_symmetry.space_group_name_H-M   'P 1'
#
loop_
_entity.id
_entity.type
_entity.pdbx_description
1 polymer ?
#
loop_
_entity_poly.entity_id
_entity_poly.type
_entity_poly.pdbx_seq_one_letter_code
_entity_poly.pdbx_strand_id
1 'polypeptide(L)' 'QKIYPQYGATKTPHVYLLQKTAKGNVVKYIGAIDDNYQDAKAVTTKYVEKAVDALLAGKQIEQTETRAIGCSIKV' A
#
# COMPACT_ATOMS: atom_id res chain seq x y z
N GLN A 1 3.00 -11.73 18.04
CA GLN A 1 2.99 -10.52 17.18
C GLN A 1 1.73 -9.68 17.48
N LYS A 2 1.84 -8.41 17.91
CA LYS A 2 0.70 -7.61 18.45
C LYS A 2 0.24 -6.40 17.61
N ILE A 3 1.10 -5.88 16.74
CA ILE A 3 0.83 -4.63 16.01
C ILE A 3 0.10 -4.87 14.69
N TYR A 4 0.59 -5.80 13.87
CA TYR A 4 0.02 -6.06 12.54
C TYR A 4 -1.50 -6.39 12.52
N PRO A 5 -2.12 -7.06 13.53
CA PRO A 5 -3.55 -7.31 13.52
C PRO A 5 -4.36 -6.02 13.73
N GLN A 6 -3.83 -5.05 14.49
CA GLN A 6 -4.48 -3.76 14.72
C GLN A 6 -4.57 -2.94 13.43
N TYR A 7 -3.65 -3.17 12.49
CA TYR A 7 -3.66 -2.56 11.16
C TYR A 7 -4.47 -3.37 10.13
N GLY A 8 -4.93 -4.58 10.49
CA GLY A 8 -5.62 -5.48 9.54
C GLY A 8 -4.69 -6.19 8.56
N ALA A 9 -3.38 -6.23 8.83
CA ALA A 9 -2.45 -6.88 7.93
C ALA A 9 -2.60 -8.41 7.99
N THR A 10 -2.61 -9.05 6.83
CA THR A 10 -2.73 -10.53 6.73
C THR A 10 -1.63 -11.14 5.87
N LYS A 11 -1.00 -10.34 5.02
CA LYS A 11 0.01 -10.75 4.04
C LYS A 11 1.26 -9.89 4.14
N THR A 12 2.36 -10.42 3.61
CA THR A 12 3.62 -9.70 3.41
C THR A 12 4.03 -9.78 1.94
N PRO A 13 4.25 -8.66 1.24
CA PRO A 13 4.14 -7.27 1.73
C PRO A 13 2.69 -6.76 1.82
N HIS A 14 2.44 -5.83 2.76
CA HIS A 14 1.19 -5.05 2.86
C HIS A 14 1.53 -3.63 3.31
N VAL A 15 1.16 -2.64 2.50
CA VAL A 15 1.60 -1.24 2.61
C VAL A 15 0.47 -0.36 3.10
N TYR A 16 0.81 0.63 3.92
CA TYR A 16 -0.07 1.73 4.34
C TYR A 16 0.63 3.05 4.00
N LEU A 17 0.06 3.83 3.07
CA LEU A 17 0.54 5.16 2.72
C LEU A 17 -0.21 6.21 3.53
N LEU A 18 0.51 7.06 4.24
CA LEU A 18 -0.06 8.15 5.02
C LEU A 18 0.36 9.50 4.45
N GLN A 19 -0.63 10.38 4.25
CA GLN A 19 -0.38 11.79 3.94
C GLN A 19 -0.41 12.61 5.22
N LYS A 20 0.61 13.42 5.44
CA LYS A 20 0.63 14.39 6.54
C LYS A 20 -0.31 15.55 6.22
N THR A 21 -1.29 15.79 7.08
CA THR A 21 -2.22 16.91 6.99
C THR A 21 -2.17 17.74 8.29
N ALA A 22 -2.79 18.92 8.29
CA ALA A 22 -2.92 19.73 9.52
C ALA A 22 -3.67 19.00 10.65
N LYS A 23 -4.51 18.00 10.31
CA LYS A 23 -5.25 17.16 11.26
C LYS A 23 -4.45 15.92 11.71
N GLY A 24 -3.22 15.74 11.22
CA GLY A 24 -2.38 14.56 11.45
C GLY A 24 -2.21 13.70 10.20
N ASN A 25 -1.71 12.47 10.40
CA ASN A 25 -1.47 11.52 9.33
C ASN A 25 -2.79 10.86 8.91
N VAL A 26 -3.15 11.00 7.64
CA VAL A 26 -4.37 10.42 7.05
C VAL A 26 -3.96 9.30 6.12
N VAL A 27 -4.55 8.12 6.27
CA VAL A 27 -4.29 6.99 5.37
C VAL A 27 -4.88 7.32 4.00
N LYS A 28 -4.06 7.13 2.96
CA LYS A 28 -4.40 7.41 1.56
C LYS A 28 -4.35 6.18 0.67
N TYR A 29 -3.58 5.17 1.05
CA TYR A 29 -3.52 3.91 0.33
C TYR A 29 -3.25 2.74 1.28
N ILE A 30 -3.91 1.60 1.03
CA ILE A 30 -3.68 0.34 1.76
C ILE A 30 -3.63 -0.81 0.74
N GLY A 31 -2.53 -1.56 0.65
CA GLY A 31 -2.49 -2.70 -0.27
C GLY A 31 -1.11 -3.21 -0.65
N ALA A 32 -1.02 -3.84 -1.82
CA ALA A 32 0.23 -4.32 -2.40
C ALA A 32 1.13 -3.15 -2.87
N ILE A 33 2.43 -3.42 -3.05
CA ILE A 33 3.38 -2.44 -3.63
C ILE A 33 3.09 -2.25 -5.12
N ASP A 34 2.95 -3.38 -5.80
CA ASP A 34 2.73 -3.56 -7.22
C ASP A 34 1.90 -4.83 -7.46
N ASP A 35 1.65 -5.16 -8.72
CA ASP A 35 0.88 -6.34 -9.14
C ASP A 35 1.68 -7.64 -9.19
N ASN A 36 3.00 -7.61 -8.92
CA ASN A 36 3.84 -8.81 -9.00
C ASN A 36 4.92 -8.85 -7.91
N TYR A 37 4.55 -9.45 -6.77
CA TYR A 37 5.46 -9.65 -5.64
C TYR A 37 6.61 -10.64 -5.91
N GLN A 38 6.55 -11.45 -6.98
CA GLN A 38 7.52 -12.52 -7.24
C GLN A 38 8.63 -12.09 -8.19
N ASP A 39 8.30 -11.29 -9.21
CA ASP A 39 9.23 -10.86 -10.25
C ASP A 39 9.02 -9.39 -10.61
N ALA A 40 10.02 -8.58 -10.24
CA ALA A 40 10.05 -7.15 -10.52
C ALA A 40 10.00 -6.83 -12.03
N LYS A 41 10.47 -7.72 -12.92
CA LYS A 41 10.43 -7.50 -14.37
C LYS A 41 9.03 -7.71 -14.96
N ALA A 42 8.18 -8.44 -14.26
CA ALA A 42 6.81 -8.73 -14.68
C ALA A 42 5.78 -7.80 -14.01
N VAL A 43 6.24 -6.75 -13.32
CA VAL A 43 5.38 -5.68 -12.80
C VAL A 43 4.82 -4.86 -13.96
N THR A 44 3.49 -4.80 -14.05
CA THR A 44 2.80 -3.92 -15.01
C THR A 44 2.17 -2.71 -14.34
N THR A 45 1.85 -2.85 -13.04
CA THR A 45 1.20 -1.79 -12.27
C THR A 45 1.89 -1.57 -10.93
N LYS A 46 2.51 -0.39 -10.79
CA LYS A 46 3.14 0.05 -9.54
C LYS A 46 2.16 0.91 -8.71
N TYR A 47 1.39 0.27 -7.85
CA TYR A 47 0.32 0.94 -7.10
C TYR A 47 0.84 2.06 -6.19
N VAL A 48 1.89 1.77 -5.39
CA VAL A 48 2.42 2.74 -4.42
C VAL A 48 3.09 3.92 -5.12
N GLU A 49 3.84 3.67 -6.19
CA GLU A 49 4.49 4.72 -7.00
C GLU A 49 3.43 5.69 -7.55
N LYS A 50 2.40 5.15 -8.22
CA LYS A 50 1.28 5.94 -8.74
C LYS A 50 0.55 6.73 -7.65
N ALA A 51 0.33 6.12 -6.48
CA ALA A 51 -0.34 6.77 -5.36
C ALA A 51 0.49 7.94 -4.80
N VAL A 52 1.80 7.78 -4.66
CA VAL A 52 2.71 8.85 -4.21
C VAL A 52 2.75 9.97 -5.25
N ASP A 53 2.91 9.65 -6.53
CA ASP A 53 2.96 10.64 -7.62
C ASP A 53 1.66 11.45 -7.68
N ALA A 54 0.51 10.80 -7.54
CA ALA A 54 -0.78 11.47 -7.49
C ALA A 54 -0.86 12.46 -6.31
N LEU A 55 -0.46 12.04 -5.11
CA LEU A 55 -0.47 12.91 -3.94
C LEU A 55 0.49 14.10 -4.08
N LEU A 56 1.69 13.87 -4.63
CA LEU A 56 2.68 14.92 -4.89
C LEU A 56 2.19 15.91 -5.95
N ALA A 57 1.45 15.43 -6.96
CA ALA A 57 0.81 16.26 -7.98
C ALA A 57 -0.48 16.94 -7.50
N GLY A 58 -0.90 16.74 -6.25
CA GLY A 58 -2.17 17.25 -5.73
C GLY A 58 -3.41 16.61 -6.36
N LYS A 59 -3.25 15.47 -7.03
CA LYS A 59 -4.31 14.70 -7.69
C LYS A 59 -4.90 13.65 -6.75
N GLN A 60 -6.08 13.18 -7.09
CA GLN A 60 -6.68 12.03 -6.42
C GLN A 60 -5.95 10.74 -6.82
N ILE A 61 -5.76 9.83 -5.86
CA ILE A 61 -5.23 8.49 -6.11
C ILE A 61 -6.34 7.67 -6.81
N GLU A 62 -6.02 7.06 -7.95
CA GLU A 62 -6.97 6.25 -8.72
C GLU A 62 -7.35 4.94 -8.01
N GLN A 63 -6.38 4.30 -7.36
CA GLN A 63 -6.57 3.05 -6.63
C GLN A 63 -6.08 3.22 -5.20
N THR A 64 -7.02 3.39 -4.26
CA THR A 64 -6.71 3.59 -2.83
C THR A 64 -6.57 2.27 -2.07
N GLU A 65 -7.07 1.17 -2.62
CA GLU A 65 -6.97 -0.15 -2.01
C GLU A 65 -6.65 -1.23 -3.03
N THR A 66 -5.78 -2.16 -2.66
CA THR A 66 -5.52 -3.37 -3.46
C THR A 66 -5.40 -4.58 -2.54
N ARG A 67 -5.74 -5.75 -3.08
CA ARG A 67 -5.53 -7.00 -2.36
C ARG A 67 -4.03 -7.20 -2.14
N ALA A 68 -3.61 -7.36 -0.90
CA ALA A 68 -2.23 -7.71 -0.61
C ALA A 68 -1.89 -9.09 -1.20
N ILE A 69 -0.87 -9.14 -2.06
CA ILE A 69 -0.41 -10.35 -2.74
C ILE A 69 0.94 -10.73 -2.13
N GLY A 70 1.02 -11.92 -1.52
CA GLY A 70 2.24 -12.40 -0.87
C GLY A 70 2.01 -13.51 0.14
N CYS A 71 3.07 -13.86 0.87
CA CYS A 71 3.03 -14.87 1.93
C CYS A 71 2.13 -14.42 3.09
N SER A 72 1.47 -15.36 3.77
CA SER A 72 0.75 -15.04 4.99
C SER A 72 1.72 -14.67 6.11
N ILE A 73 1.32 -13.73 6.98
CA ILE A 73 2.10 -13.38 8.17
C ILE A 73 2.18 -14.62 9.08
N LYS A 74 3.41 -15.05 9.39
CA LYS A 74 3.66 -16.17 10.32
C LYS A 74 3.41 -15.69 11.75
N VAL A 75 2.48 -16.33 12.46
CA VAL A 75 2.12 -16.00 13.86
C VAL A 75 3.10 -16.55 14.87
#